data_AF-A0A915AX73-F1
#
_entry.id   AF-A0A915AX73-F1
#
_cell.length_a   1.000
_cell.length_b   1.000
_cell.length_c   1.000
_cell.angle_alpha   90.00
_cell.angle_beta   90.00
_cell.angle_gamma   90.00
#
_symmetry.space_group_name_H-M   'P 1'
#
loop_
_entity.id
_entity.type
_entity.pdbx_description
1 polymer ?
#
loop_
_entity_poly.entity_id
_entity_poly.type
_entity_poly.pdbx_seq_one_letter_code
_entity_poly.pdbx_strand_id
1 'polypeptide(L)'
;MLSSQVGHLLNEKNTENEIQEALESSMKNFDALIYNLITESQWRSRLQMAAERSMEPIIERAIPVLKNRFQPIKIDSSLVVNDLIKYKHFMNRPRVKERLITERETFLSRLLESMSARRREFSERLSSGDVPMGRYLTEIAAKIIWIHQ
;
A
#
# COMPACT_ATOMS: atom_id res chain seq x y z
N MET A 1 3.46 0.26 -12.44
CA MET A 1 2.51 -0.81 -12.83
C MET A 1 2.66 -2.01 -11.89
N LEU A 2 1.72 -2.96 -11.88
CA LEU A 2 1.75 -4.13 -10.97
C LEU A 2 3.05 -4.94 -11.13
N SER A 3 3.43 -5.25 -12.37
CA SER A 3 4.67 -5.98 -12.71
C SER A 3 5.90 -5.38 -12.02
N SER A 4 6.10 -4.08 -12.21
CA SER A 4 7.18 -3.31 -11.59
C SER A 4 7.12 -3.31 -10.05
N GLN A 5 5.93 -3.25 -9.45
CA GLN A 5 5.79 -3.32 -7.99
C GLN A 5 6.19 -4.70 -7.45
N VAL A 6 5.77 -5.78 -8.12
CA VAL A 6 6.11 -7.15 -7.72
C VAL A 6 7.61 -7.43 -7.93
N GLY A 7 8.18 -7.01 -9.07
CA GLY A 7 9.62 -7.13 -9.32
C GLY A 7 10.46 -6.36 -8.31
N HIS A 8 10.04 -5.14 -7.92
CA HIS A 8 10.71 -4.40 -6.86
C HIS A 8 10.59 -5.08 -5.48
N LEU A 9 9.43 -5.67 -5.17
CA LEU A 9 9.25 -6.40 -3.91
C LEU A 9 10.14 -7.64 -3.85
N LEU A 10 10.18 -8.42 -4.92
CA LEU A 10 10.98 -9.65 -5.00
C LEU A 10 12.48 -9.39 -5.23
N ASN A 11 12.85 -8.17 -5.62
CA ASN A 11 14.21 -7.80 -6.03
C ASN A 11 14.72 -8.67 -7.21
N GLU A 12 13.81 -9.00 -8.11
CA GLU A 12 14.05 -9.89 -9.24
C GLU A 12 13.79 -9.13 -10.54
N LYS A 13 14.78 -9.13 -11.45
CA LYS A 13 14.67 -8.43 -12.74
C LYS A 13 13.76 -9.14 -13.74
N ASN A 14 13.55 -10.44 -13.58
CA ASN A 14 12.78 -11.26 -14.53
C ASN A 14 11.29 -11.35 -14.21
N THR A 15 10.84 -10.92 -13.03
CA THR A 15 9.44 -11.02 -12.61
C THR A 15 8.48 -10.28 -13.54
N GLU A 16 8.92 -9.18 -14.13
CA GLU A 16 8.11 -8.44 -15.11
C GLU A 16 7.87 -9.27 -16.38
N ASN A 17 8.90 -9.96 -16.87
CA ASN A 17 8.79 -10.87 -18.01
C ASN A 17 7.95 -12.11 -17.64
N GLU A 18 8.12 -12.68 -16.44
CA GLU A 18 7.30 -13.80 -15.97
C GLU A 18 5.81 -13.45 -15.93
N ILE A 19 5.46 -12.25 -15.45
CA ILE A 19 4.07 -11.76 -15.43
C ILE A 19 3.56 -11.54 -16.86
N GLN A 20 4.37 -10.95 -17.73
CA GLN A 20 4.05 -10.73 -19.14
C GLN A 20 3.77 -12.06 -19.85
N GLU A 21 4.66 -13.04 -19.72
CA GLU A 21 4.53 -14.37 -20.32
C GLU A 21 3.32 -15.12 -19.76
N ALA A 22 3.06 -15.04 -18.45
CA ALA A 22 1.89 -15.64 -17.82
C ALA A 22 0.58 -15.02 -18.36
N LEU A 23 0.56 -13.72 -18.59
CA LEU A 23 -0.59 -13.03 -19.20
C LEU A 23 -0.77 -13.41 -20.67
N GLU A 24 0.29 -13.35 -21.47
CA GLU A 24 0.26 -13.68 -22.89
C GLU A 24 -0.18 -15.13 -23.12
N SER A 25 0.37 -16.06 -22.35
CA SER A 25 -0.03 -17.47 -22.39
C SER A 25 -1.49 -17.65 -21.97
N SER A 26 -1.94 -16.95 -20.92
CA SER A 26 -3.33 -17.04 -20.45
C SER A 26 -4.35 -16.45 -21.42
N MET A 27 -3.96 -15.45 -22.22
CA MET A 27 -4.80 -14.78 -23.20
C MET A 27 -4.61 -15.33 -24.62
N LYS A 28 -3.74 -16.33 -24.80
CA LYS A 28 -3.47 -16.95 -26.09
C LYS A 28 -4.78 -17.42 -26.74
N ASN A 29 -4.90 -17.15 -28.04
CA ASN A 29 -6.05 -17.48 -28.87
C ASN A 29 -7.39 -16.86 -28.42
N PHE A 30 -7.36 -15.85 -27.54
CA PHE A 30 -8.56 -15.09 -27.20
C PHE A 30 -8.66 -13.86 -28.10
N ASP A 31 -9.74 -13.77 -28.86
CA ASP A 31 -9.96 -12.63 -29.75
C ASP A 31 -10.46 -11.42 -28.96
N ALA A 32 -9.51 -10.55 -28.61
CA ALA A 32 -9.76 -9.33 -27.85
C ALA A 32 -10.51 -8.25 -28.65
N LEU A 33 -10.66 -8.39 -29.96
CA LEU A 33 -11.27 -7.37 -30.82
C LEU A 33 -12.78 -7.55 -30.99
N ILE A 34 -13.34 -8.70 -30.60
CA ILE A 34 -14.76 -9.03 -30.78
C ILE A 34 -15.63 -8.60 -29.56
N TYR A 35 -15.12 -7.74 -28.67
CA TYR A 35 -15.87 -7.34 -27.46
C TYR A 35 -17.27 -6.78 -27.79
N ASN A 36 -18.29 -7.41 -27.22
CA ASN A 36 -19.69 -7.01 -27.25
C ASN A 36 -20.45 -7.55 -26.02
N LEU A 37 -21.68 -7.08 -25.78
CA LEU A 37 -22.53 -7.47 -24.64
C LEU A 37 -22.78 -8.99 -24.53
N ILE A 38 -22.78 -9.72 -25.66
CA ILE A 38 -22.98 -11.18 -25.68
C ILE A 38 -21.70 -11.89 -25.21
N THR A 39 -20.53 -11.37 -25.59
CA THR A 39 -19.22 -11.92 -25.20
C THR A 39 -18.75 -11.48 -23.82
N GLU A 40 -19.47 -10.59 -23.11
CA GLU A 40 -19.05 -10.06 -21.81
C GLU A 40 -18.79 -11.16 -20.78
N SER A 41 -19.64 -12.20 -20.77
CA SER A 41 -19.47 -13.35 -19.87
C SER A 41 -18.17 -14.12 -20.15
N GLN A 42 -17.82 -14.28 -21.42
CA GLN A 42 -16.58 -14.90 -21.87
C GLN A 42 -15.37 -14.05 -21.48
N TRP A 43 -15.47 -12.72 -21.62
CA TRP A 43 -14.45 -11.78 -21.17
C TRP A 43 -14.22 -11.83 -19.66
N ARG A 44 -15.29 -11.78 -18.86
CA ARG A 44 -15.21 -11.90 -17.40
C ARG A 44 -14.54 -13.21 -17.00
N SER A 45 -14.97 -14.32 -17.60
CA SER A 45 -14.37 -15.62 -17.37
C SER A 45 -12.89 -15.62 -17.77
N ARG A 46 -12.52 -15.14 -18.95
CA ARG A 46 -11.13 -15.15 -19.41
C ARG A 46 -10.21 -14.30 -18.53
N LEU A 47 -10.63 -13.07 -18.21
CA LEU A 47 -9.88 -12.18 -17.34
C LEU A 47 -9.75 -12.75 -15.93
N GLN A 48 -10.84 -13.21 -15.32
CA GLN A 48 -10.84 -13.67 -13.92
C GLN A 48 -10.25 -15.07 -13.75
N MET A 49 -10.45 -15.97 -14.71
CA MET A 49 -10.07 -17.38 -14.60
C MET A 49 -8.72 -17.68 -15.23
N ALA A 50 -8.34 -16.99 -16.30
CA ALA A 50 -7.08 -17.26 -16.99
C ALA A 50 -6.01 -16.24 -16.60
N ALA A 51 -6.26 -14.94 -16.80
CA ALA A 51 -5.24 -13.91 -16.58
C ALA A 51 -4.95 -13.66 -15.10
N GLU A 52 -5.98 -13.50 -14.27
CA GLU A 52 -5.78 -13.27 -12.83
C GLU A 52 -5.15 -14.49 -12.13
N ARG A 53 -5.60 -15.70 -12.48
CA ARG A 53 -5.03 -16.94 -11.90
C ARG A 53 -3.61 -17.23 -12.36
N SER A 54 -3.20 -16.83 -13.57
CA SER A 54 -1.85 -17.11 -14.06
C SER A 54 -0.79 -16.31 -13.32
N MET A 55 -1.10 -15.08 -12.89
CA MET A 55 -0.20 -14.23 -12.10
C MET A 55 -0.18 -14.59 -10.60
N GLU A 56 -1.17 -15.34 -10.13
CA GLU A 56 -1.38 -15.63 -8.71
C GLU A 56 -0.15 -16.24 -7.99
N PRO A 57 0.58 -17.22 -8.55
CA PRO A 57 1.76 -17.78 -7.90
C PRO A 57 2.87 -16.75 -7.69
N ILE A 58 3.02 -15.82 -8.63
CA ILE A 58 4.03 -14.75 -8.59
C ILE A 58 3.65 -13.73 -7.51
N ILE A 59 2.35 -13.43 -7.40
CA ILE A 59 1.81 -12.54 -6.37
C ILE A 59 1.97 -13.13 -4.98
N GLU A 60 1.61 -14.40 -4.79
CA GLU A 60 1.74 -15.11 -3.51
C GLU A 60 3.18 -15.15 -3.02
N ARG A 61 4.17 -15.27 -3.91
CA ARG A 61 5.60 -15.15 -3.56
C ARG A 61 5.98 -13.80 -2.97
N ALA A 62 5.34 -12.71 -3.41
CA ALA A 62 5.67 -11.36 -2.96
C ALA A 62 4.98 -10.97 -1.64
N ILE A 63 3.91 -11.67 -1.24
CA ILE A 63 3.15 -11.37 0.00
C ILE A 63 4.05 -11.46 1.25
N PRO A 64 4.82 -12.53 1.50
CA PRO A 64 5.69 -12.62 2.68
C PRO A 64 6.70 -11.48 2.78
N VAL A 65 7.22 -10.99 1.64
CA VAL A 65 8.16 -9.87 1.62
C VAL A 65 7.50 -8.59 2.14
N LEU A 66 6.26 -8.32 1.69
CA LEU A 66 5.51 -7.17 2.15
C LEU A 66 5.10 -7.29 3.64
N LYS A 67 4.70 -8.48 4.09
CA LYS A 67 4.43 -8.76 5.52
C LYS A 67 5.65 -8.47 6.39
N ASN A 68 6.84 -8.90 5.94
CA ASN A 68 8.09 -8.66 6.65
C ASN A 68 8.46 -7.16 6.73
N ARG A 69 8.13 -6.37 5.71
CA ARG A 69 8.32 -4.91 5.72
C ARG A 69 7.37 -4.22 6.72
N PHE A 70 6.16 -4.73 6.88
CA PHE A 70 5.17 -4.22 7.83
C PHE A 70 5.27 -4.84 9.23
N GLN A 71 6.37 -5.54 9.54
CA GLN A 71 6.54 -6.12 10.87
C GLN A 71 6.64 -5.04 11.96
N PRO A 72 5.97 -5.23 13.11
CA PRO A 72 5.86 -4.24 14.17
C PRO A 72 7.20 -3.65 14.66
N ILE A 73 8.27 -4.46 14.65
CA ILE A 73 9.57 -4.09 15.21
C ILE A 73 10.35 -3.14 14.28
N LYS A 74 10.01 -3.10 12.98
CA LYS A 74 10.77 -2.40 11.93
C LYS A 74 10.08 -1.15 11.39
N ILE A 75 8.95 -0.76 11.98
CA ILE A 75 8.08 0.29 11.45
C ILE A 75 8.51 1.66 11.96
N ASP A 76 9.12 2.44 11.08
CA ASP A 76 8.95 3.90 11.10
C ASP A 76 7.65 4.23 10.35
N SER A 77 6.74 4.96 11.02
CA SER A 77 5.44 5.34 10.46
C SER A 77 5.56 6.07 9.12
N SER A 78 6.63 6.83 8.91
CA SER A 78 6.87 7.54 7.64
C SER A 78 7.25 6.59 6.49
N LEU A 79 8.05 5.57 6.78
CA LEU A 79 8.47 4.55 5.81
C LEU A 79 7.30 3.66 5.40
N VAL A 80 6.41 3.32 6.33
CA VAL A 80 5.21 2.53 6.02
C VAL A 80 4.27 3.28 5.09
N VAL A 81 4.02 4.57 5.34
CA VAL A 81 3.17 5.38 4.44
C VAL A 81 3.76 5.44 3.02
N ASN A 82 5.08 5.58 2.90
CA ASN A 82 5.75 5.55 1.60
C ASN A 82 5.60 4.19 0.91
N ASP A 83 5.77 3.09 1.64
CA ASP A 83 5.57 1.73 1.10
C ASP A 83 4.09 1.50 0.70
N LEU A 84 3.14 2.03 1.46
CA LEU A 84 1.71 1.95 1.12
C LEU A 84 1.41 2.64 -0.22
N ILE A 85 1.98 3.83 -0.43
CA ILE A 85 1.83 4.56 -1.70
C ILE A 85 2.53 3.81 -2.84
N LYS A 86 3.76 3.34 -2.57
CA LYS A 86 4.63 2.68 -3.55
C LYS A 86 4.03 1.37 -4.07
N TYR A 87 3.41 0.56 -3.20
CA TYR A 87 2.85 -0.76 -3.56
C TYR A 87 1.32 -0.77 -3.68
N LYS A 88 0.70 0.39 -3.90
CA LYS A 88 -0.77 0.54 -3.91
C LYS A 88 -1.52 -0.39 -4.87
N HIS A 89 -0.95 -0.75 -6.02
CA HIS A 89 -1.65 -1.59 -7.00
C HIS A 89 -1.59 -3.06 -6.59
N PHE A 90 -0.45 -3.51 -6.09
CA PHE A 90 -0.26 -4.83 -5.50
C PHE A 90 -1.20 -5.04 -4.29
N MET A 91 -1.21 -4.09 -3.35
CA MET A 91 -2.08 -4.15 -2.17
C MET A 91 -3.57 -4.03 -2.48
N ASN A 92 -3.95 -3.45 -3.62
CA ASN A 92 -5.36 -3.33 -3.97
C ASN A 92 -6.00 -4.65 -4.40
N ARG A 93 -5.20 -5.71 -4.62
CA ARG A 93 -5.70 -7.03 -4.99
C ARG A 93 -6.43 -7.71 -3.82
N PRO A 94 -7.59 -8.33 -4.04
CA PRO A 94 -8.41 -8.92 -2.98
C PRO A 94 -7.65 -9.91 -2.08
N ARG A 95 -6.89 -10.83 -2.69
CA ARG A 95 -6.11 -11.83 -1.95
C ARG A 95 -4.98 -11.21 -1.13
N VAL A 96 -4.32 -10.19 -1.66
CA VAL A 96 -3.28 -9.46 -0.91
C VAL A 96 -3.92 -8.76 0.29
N LYS A 97 -5.08 -8.12 0.13
CA LYS A 97 -5.81 -7.51 1.27
C LYS A 97 -6.16 -8.54 2.34
N GLU A 98 -6.66 -9.70 1.94
CA GLU A 98 -7.02 -10.80 2.84
C GLU A 98 -5.82 -11.30 3.65
N ARG A 99 -4.66 -11.47 2.99
CA ARG A 99 -3.43 -11.94 3.65
C ARG A 99 -2.74 -10.91 4.55
N LEU A 100 -3.08 -9.62 4.39
CA LEU A 100 -2.52 -8.48 5.13
C LEU A 100 -3.44 -7.92 6.22
N ILE A 101 -4.54 -8.61 6.56
CA ILE A 101 -5.49 -8.12 7.57
C ILE A 101 -4.78 -7.84 8.90
N THR A 102 -3.95 -8.75 9.39
CA THR A 102 -3.25 -8.59 10.67
C THR A 102 -2.32 -7.38 10.66
N GLU A 103 -1.55 -7.20 9.60
CA GLU A 103 -0.64 -6.06 9.42
C GLU A 103 -1.43 -4.74 9.39
N ARG A 104 -2.58 -4.72 8.70
CA ARG A 104 -3.47 -3.57 8.64
C ARG A 104 -3.99 -3.20 10.03
N GLU A 105 -4.55 -4.17 10.77
CA GLU A 105 -5.08 -3.91 12.11
C GLU A 105 -3.98 -3.40 13.04
N THR A 106 -2.80 -4.03 13.00
CA THR A 106 -1.66 -3.63 13.83
C THR A 106 -1.19 -2.20 13.52
N PHE A 107 -1.13 -1.85 12.24
CA PHE A 107 -0.78 -0.50 11.82
C PHE A 107 -1.83 0.53 12.26
N LEU A 108 -3.12 0.21 12.13
CA LEU A 108 -4.21 1.08 12.57
C LEU A 108 -4.18 1.31 14.07
N SER A 109 -3.99 0.26 14.89
CA SER A 109 -3.87 0.40 16.35
C SER A 109 -2.74 1.35 16.73
N ARG A 110 -1.59 1.24 16.08
CA ARG A 110 -0.44 2.14 16.32
C ARG A 110 -0.67 3.56 15.87
N LEU A 111 -1.35 3.76 14.75
CA LEU A 111 -1.75 5.10 14.31
C LEU A 111 -2.68 5.74 15.33
N LEU A 112 -3.66 5.00 15.84
CA LEU A 112 -4.57 5.47 16.89
C LEU A 112 -3.80 5.84 18.16
N GLU A 113 -2.87 5.00 18.61
CA GLU A 113 -2.00 5.28 19.75
C GLU A 113 -1.18 6.55 19.52
N SER A 114 -0.51 6.67 18.37
CA SER A 114 0.28 7.85 18.00
C SER A 114 -0.58 9.12 17.93
N MET A 115 -1.79 9.05 17.38
CA MET A 115 -2.73 10.17 17.33
C MET A 115 -3.20 10.56 18.74
N SER A 116 -3.44 9.59 19.61
CA SER A 116 -3.84 9.84 21.00
C SER A 116 -2.70 10.49 21.80
N ALA A 117 -1.46 10.05 21.59
CA ALA A 117 -0.27 10.62 22.21
C ALA A 117 -0.06 12.07 21.74
N ARG A 118 -0.13 12.32 20.42
CA ARG A 118 -0.05 13.68 19.87
C ARG A 118 -1.14 14.60 20.40
N ARG A 119 -2.38 14.11 20.50
CA ARG A 119 -3.49 14.88 21.06
C ARG A 119 -3.25 15.24 22.52
N ARG A 120 -2.72 14.31 23.31
CA ARG A 120 -2.38 14.54 24.72
C ARG A 120 -1.28 15.59 24.85
N GLU A 121 -0.18 15.42 24.12
CA GLU A 121 0.93 16.38 24.06
C GLU A 121 0.42 17.79 23.67
N PHE A 122 -0.46 17.86 22.67
CA PHE A 122 -1.06 19.10 22.24
C PHE A 122 -1.88 19.78 23.36
N SER A 123 -2.73 19.02 24.06
CA SER A 123 -3.52 19.52 25.19
C SER A 123 -2.66 19.95 26.38
N GLU A 124 -1.62 19.18 26.70
CA GLU A 124 -0.68 19.49 27.79
C GLU A 124 0.12 20.77 27.51
N ARG A 125 0.62 20.96 26.28
CA ARG A 125 1.37 22.18 25.91
C ARG A 125 0.50 23.42 25.84
N LEU A 126 -0.76 23.27 25.42
CA LEU A 126 -1.72 24.37 25.47
C LEU A 126 -2.02 24.81 26.90
N SER A 127 -2.13 23.87 27.84
CA SER A 127 -2.43 24.20 29.24
C SER A 127 -1.19 24.71 30.00
N SER A 128 0.00 24.20 29.70
CA SER A 128 1.25 24.64 30.33
C SER A 128 1.80 25.95 29.76
N GLY A 129 1.38 26.35 28.55
CA GLY A 129 1.93 27.50 27.84
C GLY A 129 3.32 27.25 27.24
N ASP A 130 3.83 26.01 27.32
CA ASP A 130 5.15 25.61 26.83
C ASP A 130 5.12 25.30 25.32
N VAL A 131 4.80 26.33 24.52
CA VAL A 131 4.80 26.25 23.06
C VAL A 131 6.17 26.68 22.53
N PRO A 132 6.84 25.89 21.68
CA PRO A 132 8.16 26.22 21.17
C PRO A 132 8.19 27.60 20.48
N MET A 133 8.88 28.57 21.10
CA MET A 133 9.12 29.87 20.47
C MET A 133 10.21 29.74 19.42
N GLY A 134 9.84 29.90 18.15
CA GLY A 134 10.84 30.00 17.08
C GLY A 134 11.65 31.28 17.22
N ARG A 135 12.93 31.23 16.81
CA ARG A 135 13.78 32.43 16.79
C ARG A 135 13.12 33.50 15.91
N TYR A 136 13.00 34.71 16.45
CA TYR A 136 12.44 35.90 15.78
C TYR A 136 10.93 35.87 15.48
N LEU A 137 10.17 34.95 16.09
CA LEU A 137 8.70 34.93 15.99
C LEU A 137 8.05 35.60 17.20
N THR A 138 6.91 36.26 16.97
CA THR A 138 6.01 36.63 18.07
C THR A 138 5.37 35.37 18.65
N GLU A 139 4.94 35.42 19.91
CA GLU A 139 4.28 34.30 20.58
C GLU A 139 3.08 33.76 19.79
N ILE A 140 2.27 34.66 19.20
CA ILE A 140 1.11 34.30 18.37
C ILE A 140 1.57 33.56 17.10
N ALA A 141 2.61 34.07 16.42
CA ALA A 141 3.12 33.42 15.21
C ALA A 141 3.74 32.06 15.50
N ALA A 142 4.49 31.93 16.61
CA ALA A 142 5.05 30.66 17.06
C ALA A 142 3.96 29.62 17.37
N LYS A 143 2.88 30.04 18.06
CA LYS A 143 1.72 29.19 18.33
C LYS A 143 1.02 28.71 17.07
N ILE A 144 0.76 29.62 16.12
CA ILE A 144 0.11 29.27 14.84
C ILE A 144 0.95 28.26 14.06
N ILE A 145 2.27 28.50 13.95
CA ILE A 145 3.18 27.62 13.23
C ILE A 145 3.25 26.24 13.88
N TRP A 146 3.33 26.17 15.21
CA TRP A 146 3.35 24.90 15.94
C TRP A 146 2.04 24.11 15.77
N ILE A 147 0.87 24.76 15.81
CA ILE A 147 -0.42 24.11 15.58
C ILE A 147 -0.54 23.56 14.15
N HIS A 148 0.10 24.21 13.17
CA HIS A 148 0.03 23.81 11.76
C HIS A 148 0.88 22.58 11.42
N GLN A 149 1.93 22.29 12.19
CA GLN A 149 2.87 21.18 11.98
C GLN A 149 2.35 19.85 12.50
#